data_AF-A0A1F6LJH6-F1
#
_entry.id   AF-A0A1F6LJH6-F1
#
_cell.length_a   1.000
_cell.length_b   1.000
_cell.length_c   1.000
_cell.angle_alpha   90.00
_cell.angle_beta   90.00
_cell.angle_gamma   90.00
#
_symmetry.space_group_name_H-M   'P 1'
#
loop_
_entity.id
_entity.type
_entity.pdbx_description
1 polymer ?
#
loop_
_entity_poly.entity_id
_entity_poly.type
_entity_poly.pdbx_seq_one_letter_code
_entity_poly.pdbx_strand_id
1 'polypeptide(L)'
;MFLARYNSKQKIGLVAVILVIILVLGLIVFNKLNDTKNAGQKASETDVEVKVLRSQEEITTSYKKTMERIIARLEEVESREDIVLISENSFFDFFVPNDLMDLHLQKMLEVNRLLEQSDLSEQELKAKVISAIIELKDENQKIIENLAKT
;
A
#
# COMPACT_ATOMS: atom_id res chain seq x y z
N MET A 1 18.51 -46.68 -2.91
CA MET A 1 19.95 -46.52 -3.24
C MET A 1 20.05 -46.13 -4.73
N PHE A 2 19.88 -44.85 -5.04
CA PHE A 2 20.00 -44.34 -6.42
C PHE A 2 20.88 -43.10 -6.41
N LEU A 3 22.18 -43.34 -6.24
CA LEU A 3 23.20 -42.38 -6.62
C LEU A 3 24.19 -43.09 -7.55
N ALA A 4 24.54 -42.35 -8.60
CA ALA A 4 25.75 -42.49 -9.41
C ALA A 4 25.81 -43.63 -10.42
N ARG A 5 25.28 -43.37 -11.62
CA ARG A 5 26.06 -43.53 -12.86
C ARG A 5 25.86 -42.31 -13.77
N TYR A 6 26.54 -41.22 -13.42
CA TYR A 6 26.63 -40.04 -14.29
C TYR A 6 27.99 -40.06 -15.00
N ASN A 7 27.94 -40.21 -16.33
CA ASN A 7 29.08 -40.46 -17.21
C ASN A 7 30.00 -39.23 -17.27
N SER A 8 31.33 -39.40 -17.26
CA SER A 8 32.29 -38.28 -17.11
C SER A 8 32.19 -37.20 -18.19
N LYS A 9 31.70 -37.54 -19.39
CA LYS A 9 31.47 -36.60 -20.51
C LYS A 9 30.32 -35.61 -20.25
N GLN A 10 29.32 -35.97 -19.45
CA GLN A 10 28.22 -35.07 -19.07
C GLN A 10 28.62 -34.07 -17.99
N LYS A 11 29.62 -34.39 -17.15
CA LYS A 11 30.15 -33.47 -16.13
C LYS A 11 30.81 -32.25 -16.77
N ILE A 12 31.56 -32.45 -17.85
CA ILE A 12 32.21 -31.36 -18.60
C ILE A 12 31.17 -30.47 -19.27
N GLY A 13 30.13 -31.08 -19.86
CA GLY A 13 29.02 -30.34 -20.46
C GLY A 13 28.24 -29.49 -19.43
N LEU A 14 27.98 -30.05 -18.25
CA LEU A 14 27.28 -29.34 -17.17
C LEU A 14 28.12 -28.15 -16.65
N VAL A 15 29.42 -28.35 -16.45
CA VAL A 15 30.34 -27.29 -16.00
C VAL A 15 30.46 -26.18 -17.04
N ALA A 16 30.49 -26.51 -18.34
CA ALA A 16 30.49 -25.52 -19.41
C ALA A 16 29.21 -24.68 -19.43
N VAL A 17 28.04 -25.29 -19.23
CA VAL A 17 26.76 -24.56 -19.16
C VAL A 17 26.70 -23.64 -17.96
N ILE A 18 27.17 -24.07 -16.79
CA ILE A 18 27.22 -23.24 -15.57
C ILE A 18 28.15 -22.02 -15.79
N LEU A 19 29.31 -22.22 -16.42
CA LEU A 19 30.22 -21.12 -16.75
C LEU A 19 29.61 -20.09 -17.71
N VAL A 20 28.86 -20.54 -18.72
CA VAL A 20 28.14 -19.65 -19.64
C VAL A 20 27.07 -18.83 -18.90
N ILE A 21 26.32 -19.45 -17.98
CA ILE A 21 25.30 -18.74 -17.19
C ILE A 21 25.94 -17.67 -16.29
N ILE A 22 27.08 -17.98 -15.66
CA ILE A 22 27.83 -17.02 -14.83
C ILE A 22 28.32 -15.83 -15.68
N LEU A 23 28.83 -16.09 -16.88
CA LEU A 23 29.26 -15.03 -17.81
C LEU A 23 28.11 -14.14 -18.27
N VAL A 24 26.94 -14.72 -18.57
CA VAL A 24 25.74 -13.97 -18.98
C VAL A 24 25.22 -13.12 -17.82
N LEU A 25 25.14 -13.66 -16.60
CA LEU A 25 24.76 -12.90 -15.42
C LEU A 25 25.75 -11.77 -15.10
N GLY A 26 27.05 -12.03 -15.26
CA GLY A 26 28.10 -11.01 -15.12
C GLY A 26 27.93 -9.85 -16.10
N LEU A 27 27.62 -10.14 -17.37
CA LEU A 27 27.34 -9.11 -18.39
C LEU A 27 26.11 -8.27 -18.07
N ILE A 28 25.03 -8.87 -17.55
CA ILE A 28 23.81 -8.15 -17.16
C ILE A 28 24.08 -7.21 -15.98
N VAL A 29 24.83 -7.66 -14.97
CA VAL A 29 25.21 -6.82 -13.82
C VAL A 29 26.17 -5.70 -14.25
N PHE A 30 27.11 -5.98 -15.15
CA PHE A 30 28.04 -4.97 -15.66
C PHE A 30 27.33 -3.91 -16.52
N ASN A 31 26.36 -4.30 -17.36
CA ASN A 31 25.53 -3.33 -18.10
C ASN A 31 24.67 -2.46 -17.15
N LYS A 32 24.07 -3.03 -16.11
CA LYS A 32 23.32 -2.25 -15.11
C LYS A 32 24.21 -1.27 -14.33
N LEU A 33 25.45 -1.64 -14.03
CA LEU A 33 26.41 -0.74 -13.38
C LEU A 33 26.94 0.35 -14.31
N ASN A 34 27.03 0.08 -15.62
CA ASN A 34 27.45 1.09 -16.59
C ASN A 34 26.35 2.14 -16.85
N ASP A 35 25.07 1.77 -16.71
CA ASP A 35 23.95 2.73 -16.69
C ASP A 35 23.98 3.65 -15.44
N THR A 36 24.47 3.15 -14.29
CA THR A 36 24.62 4.01 -13.10
C THR A 36 25.74 5.05 -13.19
N LYS A 37 26.73 4.88 -14.09
CA LYS A 37 27.79 5.89 -14.30
C LYS A 37 27.35 7.07 -15.17
N ASN A 38 26.28 6.91 -15.98
CA ASN A 38 25.71 7.98 -16.80
C ASN A 38 24.43 8.60 -16.19
N ALA A 39 23.90 8.04 -15.11
CA ALA A 39 22.72 8.57 -14.40
C ALA A 39 23.01 9.82 -13.54
N GLY A 40 24.28 10.21 -13.35
CA GLY A 40 24.68 11.36 -12.54
C GLY A 40 24.45 12.73 -13.17
N GLN A 41 24.14 12.82 -14.46
CA GLN A 41 23.95 14.10 -15.18
C GLN A 41 22.51 14.37 -15.64
N LYS A 42 21.54 13.53 -15.28
CA LYS A 42 20.10 13.77 -15.53
C LYS A 42 19.27 14.01 -14.26
N ALA A 43 19.90 14.19 -13.11
CA ALA A 43 19.24 14.49 -11.84
C ALA A 43 19.16 16.01 -11.56
N SER A 44 18.86 16.80 -12.59
CA SER A 44 18.55 18.24 -12.49
C SER A 44 17.13 18.48 -12.96
N GLU A 45 16.17 17.78 -12.34
CA GLU A 45 14.71 18.05 -12.38
C GLU A 45 13.96 16.95 -11.62
N THR A 46 14.52 16.49 -10.49
CA THR A 46 13.70 15.75 -9.52
C THR A 46 13.28 16.78 -8.50
N ASP A 47 12.05 17.26 -8.67
CA ASP A 47 11.28 17.93 -7.65
C ASP A 47 11.50 17.11 -6.37
N VAL A 48 12.35 17.65 -5.48
CA VAL A 48 12.55 17.05 -4.17
C VAL A 48 11.19 17.21 -3.53
N GLU A 49 10.40 16.14 -3.53
CA GLU A 49 9.16 16.06 -2.79
C GLU A 49 9.55 16.31 -1.34
N VAL A 50 9.46 17.58 -0.94
CA VAL A 50 9.66 18.02 0.42
C VAL A 50 8.56 17.31 1.17
N LYS A 51 8.88 16.14 1.74
CA LYS A 51 8.03 15.47 2.72
C LYS A 51 7.93 16.44 3.89
N VAL A 52 6.96 17.34 3.81
CA VAL A 52 6.63 18.27 4.89
C VAL A 52 6.40 17.40 6.11
N LEU A 53 7.29 17.52 7.09
CA LEU A 53 7.16 16.84 8.37
C LEU A 53 5.95 17.45 9.06
N ARG A 54 4.78 16.83 8.87
CA ARG A 54 3.56 17.23 9.56
C ARG A 54 3.65 16.83 11.02
N SER A 55 3.17 17.70 11.91
CA SER A 55 3.07 17.34 13.32
C SER A 55 2.04 16.22 13.50
N GLN A 56 2.14 15.46 14.60
CA GLN A 56 1.16 14.43 14.92
C GLN A 56 -0.24 15.04 15.10
N GLU A 57 -0.34 16.26 15.61
CA GLU A 57 -1.58 17.02 15.75
C GLU A 57 -2.21 17.36 14.39
N GLU A 58 -1.40 17.82 13.42
CA GLU A 58 -1.84 18.09 12.05
C GLU A 58 -2.32 16.82 11.35
N ILE A 59 -1.58 15.71 11.49
CA ILE A 59 -1.98 14.41 10.92
C ILE A 59 -3.32 13.96 11.51
N THR A 60 -3.47 14.04 12.83
CA THR A 60 -4.69 13.62 13.54
C THR A 60 -5.89 14.47 13.12
N THR A 61 -5.73 15.79 13.08
CA THR A 61 -6.80 16.71 12.65
C THR A 61 -7.16 16.52 11.17
N SER A 62 -6.17 16.34 10.31
CA SER A 62 -6.37 16.07 8.88
C SER A 62 -7.10 14.76 8.66
N TYR A 63 -6.73 13.72 9.41
CA TYR A 63 -7.36 12.40 9.33
C TYR A 63 -8.86 12.47 9.65
N LYS A 64 -9.25 13.16 10.74
CA LYS A 64 -10.66 13.38 11.08
C LYS A 64 -11.44 13.99 9.93
N LYS A 65 -10.94 15.11 9.37
CA LYS A 65 -11.58 15.82 8.26
C LYS A 65 -11.71 14.94 7.02
N THR A 66 -10.73 14.07 6.77
CA THR A 66 -10.80 13.11 5.68
C THR A 66 -11.91 12.09 5.92
N MET A 67 -12.01 11.52 7.12
CA MET A 67 -13.10 10.58 7.46
C MET A 67 -14.49 11.23 7.29
N GLU A 68 -14.66 12.47 7.76
CA GLU A 68 -15.91 13.24 7.58
C GLU A 68 -16.27 13.44 6.10
N ARG A 69 -15.28 13.77 5.26
CA ARG A 69 -15.48 13.93 3.82
C ARG A 69 -15.91 12.62 3.16
N ILE A 70 -15.30 11.50 3.54
CA ILE A 70 -15.62 10.19 2.96
C ILE A 70 -17.05 9.80 3.34
N ILE A 71 -17.44 9.99 4.60
CA ILE A 71 -18.81 9.75 5.08
C ILE A 71 -19.81 10.56 4.24
N ALA A 72 -19.59 11.88 4.10
CA ALA A 72 -20.47 12.74 3.32
C ALA A 72 -20.61 12.27 1.85
N ARG A 73 -19.49 11.91 1.22
CA ARG A 73 -19.50 11.37 -0.16
C ARG A 73 -20.26 10.04 -0.26
N LEU A 74 -20.11 9.16 0.73
CA LEU A 74 -20.82 7.89 0.77
C LEU A 74 -22.33 8.09 0.97
N GLU A 75 -22.74 9.07 1.78
CA GLU A 75 -24.15 9.40 2.01
C GLU A 75 -24.85 9.85 0.71
N GLU A 76 -24.14 10.60 -0.15
CA GLU A 76 -24.65 11.15 -1.41
C GLU A 76 -24.81 10.12 -2.55
N VAL A 77 -24.18 8.93 -2.44
CA VAL A 77 -24.24 7.92 -3.50
C VAL A 77 -25.27 6.84 -3.23
N GLU A 78 -25.89 6.36 -4.30
CA GLU A 78 -26.91 5.30 -4.25
C GLU A 78 -26.47 4.04 -4.98
N SER A 79 -25.50 4.14 -5.91
CA SER A 79 -25.05 3.00 -6.69
C SER A 79 -23.96 2.21 -5.96
N ARG A 80 -23.99 0.87 -6.11
CA ARG A 80 -22.94 -0.01 -5.56
C ARG A 80 -21.55 0.33 -6.12
N GLU A 81 -21.49 0.65 -7.42
CA GLU A 81 -20.24 0.97 -8.11
C GLU A 81 -19.58 2.23 -7.51
N ASP A 82 -20.37 3.27 -7.23
CA ASP A 82 -19.86 4.49 -6.60
C ASP A 82 -19.42 4.23 -5.15
N ILE A 83 -20.15 3.39 -4.40
CA ILE A 83 -19.76 2.98 -3.04
C ILE A 83 -18.40 2.29 -3.06
N VAL A 84 -18.19 1.34 -3.98
CA VAL A 84 -16.91 0.64 -4.17
C VAL A 84 -15.81 1.64 -4.52
N LEU A 85 -16.04 2.47 -5.53
CA LEU A 85 -15.06 3.44 -6.00
C LEU A 85 -14.64 4.44 -4.92
N ILE A 86 -15.60 4.96 -4.14
CA ILE A 86 -15.29 5.85 -3.01
C ILE A 86 -14.50 5.09 -1.96
N SER A 87 -14.92 3.88 -1.59
CA SER A 87 -14.28 3.09 -0.54
C SER A 87 -12.83 2.76 -0.89
N GLU A 88 -12.56 2.23 -2.08
CA GLU A 88 -11.21 1.85 -2.51
C GLU A 88 -10.27 3.05 -2.58
N ASN A 89 -10.72 4.18 -3.14
CA ASN A 89 -9.87 5.37 -3.25
C ASN A 89 -9.64 6.06 -1.90
N SER A 90 -10.54 5.85 -0.94
CA SER A 90 -10.48 6.56 0.32
C SER A 90 -9.41 6.01 1.25
N PHE A 91 -9.20 4.70 1.35
CA PHE A 91 -8.31 4.16 2.39
C PHE A 91 -6.80 4.35 2.14
N PHE A 92 -6.37 4.68 0.91
CA PHE A 92 -4.93 4.67 0.56
C PHE A 92 -4.26 6.05 0.43
N ASP A 93 -5.00 7.16 0.36
CA ASP A 93 -4.46 8.45 -0.08
C ASP A 93 -4.32 9.52 1.03
N PHE A 94 -3.98 9.12 2.27
CA PHE A 94 -3.71 10.09 3.35
C PHE A 94 -2.82 9.56 4.47
N PHE A 95 -2.29 10.49 5.27
CA PHE A 95 -1.52 10.18 6.47
C PHE A 95 -2.41 9.67 7.60
N VAL A 96 -2.07 8.50 8.13
CA VAL A 96 -2.75 7.86 9.26
C VAL A 96 -1.98 8.16 10.55
N PRO A 97 -2.64 8.61 11.64
CA PRO A 97 -2.00 8.72 12.95
C PRO A 97 -1.44 7.36 13.39
N ASN A 98 -0.20 7.34 13.90
CA ASN A 98 0.43 6.10 14.35
C ASN A 98 -0.45 5.29 15.33
N ASP A 99 -1.11 5.95 16.27
CA ASP A 99 -1.98 5.31 17.26
C ASP A 99 -3.26 4.67 16.66
N LEU A 100 -3.60 5.02 15.42
CA LEU A 100 -4.74 4.46 14.67
C LEU A 100 -4.34 3.46 13.59
N MET A 101 -3.05 3.26 13.33
CA MET A 101 -2.60 2.49 12.17
C MET A 101 -3.20 1.08 12.16
N ASP A 102 -3.16 0.39 13.29
CA ASP A 102 -3.68 -0.98 13.41
C ASP A 102 -5.20 -1.03 13.18
N LEU A 103 -5.95 -0.11 13.79
CA LEU A 103 -7.40 -0.03 13.61
C LEU A 103 -7.75 0.34 12.17
N HIS A 104 -7.01 1.26 11.56
CA HIS A 104 -7.18 1.66 10.16
C HIS A 104 -7.02 0.47 9.22
N LEU A 105 -5.94 -0.31 9.37
CA LEU A 105 -5.71 -1.51 8.57
C LEU A 105 -6.80 -2.56 8.79
N GLN A 106 -7.23 -2.76 10.05
CA GLN A 106 -8.34 -3.66 10.36
C GLN A 106 -9.63 -3.25 9.63
N LYS A 107 -9.99 -1.96 9.69
CA LYS A 107 -11.22 -1.44 9.05
C LYS A 107 -11.12 -1.41 7.53
N MET A 108 -9.95 -1.15 6.97
CA MET A 108 -9.71 -1.30 5.53
C MET A 108 -9.97 -2.74 5.07
N LEU A 109 -9.46 -3.74 5.80
CA LEU A 109 -9.70 -5.15 5.50
C LEU A 109 -11.18 -5.55 5.69
N GLU A 110 -11.84 -5.01 6.71
CA GLU A 110 -13.27 -5.20 6.93
C GLU A 110 -14.09 -4.66 5.75
N VAL A 111 -13.82 -3.42 5.32
CA VAL A 111 -14.46 -2.80 4.16
C VAL A 111 -14.23 -3.62 2.90
N ASN A 112 -13.00 -4.03 2.60
CA ASN A 112 -12.72 -4.86 1.42
C ASN A 112 -13.54 -6.15 1.40
N ARG A 113 -13.69 -6.81 2.55
CA ARG A 113 -14.54 -8.01 2.66
C ARG A 113 -16.02 -7.70 2.42
N LEU A 114 -16.50 -6.55 2.86
CA LEU A 114 -17.89 -6.12 2.59
C LEU A 114 -18.11 -5.83 1.11
N LEU A 115 -17.14 -5.24 0.41
CA LEU A 115 -17.24 -4.95 -1.02
C LEU A 115 -17.32 -6.23 -1.86
N GLU A 116 -16.62 -7.28 -1.44
CA GLU A 116 -16.63 -8.62 -2.07
C GLU A 116 -17.96 -9.40 -1.85
N GLN A 117 -18.77 -9.01 -0.85
CA GLN A 117 -20.04 -9.67 -0.52
C GLN A 117 -21.17 -9.23 -1.46
N SER A 118 -21.50 -10.07 -2.44
CA SER A 118 -22.57 -9.80 -3.42
C SER A 118 -23.98 -9.94 -2.88
N ASP A 119 -24.15 -10.49 -1.68
CA ASP A 119 -25.45 -10.74 -1.03
C ASP A 119 -25.99 -9.54 -0.24
N LEU A 120 -25.16 -8.52 0.01
CA LEU A 120 -25.59 -7.29 0.66
C LEU A 120 -26.32 -6.37 -0.31
N SER A 121 -27.47 -5.83 0.12
CA SER A 121 -28.12 -4.72 -0.56
C SER A 121 -27.23 -3.46 -0.57
N GLU A 122 -27.45 -2.54 -1.50
CA GLU A 122 -26.66 -1.30 -1.59
C GLU A 122 -26.76 -0.47 -0.30
N GLN A 123 -27.95 -0.42 0.30
CA GLN A 123 -28.17 0.29 1.56
C GLN A 123 -27.42 -0.36 2.73
N GLU A 124 -27.43 -1.69 2.81
CA GLU A 124 -26.68 -2.41 3.86
C GLU A 124 -25.17 -2.27 3.69
N LEU A 125 -24.68 -2.39 2.45
CA LEU A 125 -23.26 -2.19 2.14
C LEU A 125 -22.83 -0.79 2.57
N LYS A 126 -23.56 0.25 2.11
CA LYS A 126 -23.30 1.64 2.46
C LYS A 126 -23.28 1.84 3.98
N ALA A 127 -24.30 1.35 4.68
CA ALA A 127 -24.40 1.50 6.13
C ALA A 127 -23.21 0.86 6.87
N LYS A 128 -22.80 -0.34 6.46
CA LYS A 128 -21.66 -1.04 7.07
C LYS A 128 -20.32 -0.36 6.79
N VAL A 129 -20.09 0.11 5.55
CA VAL A 129 -18.89 0.86 5.21
C VAL A 129 -18.82 2.17 6.00
N ILE A 130 -19.91 2.94 6.04
CA ILE A 130 -19.99 4.17 6.83
C ILE A 130 -19.72 3.87 8.32
N SER A 131 -20.28 2.79 8.86
CA SER A 131 -20.04 2.40 10.26
C SER A 131 -18.56 2.15 10.56
N ALA A 132 -17.84 1.47 9.66
CA ALA A 132 -16.40 1.24 9.84
C ALA A 132 -15.59 2.55 9.85
N ILE A 133 -15.98 3.52 9.03
CA ILE A 133 -15.33 4.84 8.94
C ILE A 133 -15.67 5.72 10.15
N ILE A 134 -16.91 5.65 10.66
CA ILE A 134 -17.31 6.33 11.89
C ILE A 134 -16.47 5.84 13.07
N GLU A 135 -16.24 4.54 13.20
CA GLU A 135 -15.41 3.99 14.29
C GLU A 135 -13.97 4.56 14.26
N LEU A 136 -13.37 4.69 13.07
CA LEU A 136 -12.07 5.34 12.91
C LEU A 136 -12.10 6.81 13.30
N LYS A 137 -13.15 7.54 12.93
CA LYS A 137 -13.32 8.96 13.26
C LYS A 137 -13.48 9.16 14.77
N ASP A 138 -14.24 8.30 15.43
CA ASP A 138 -14.51 8.41 16.86
C ASP A 138 -13.26 8.06 17.69
N GLU A 139 -12.49 7.05 17.28
CA GLU A 139 -11.21 6.76 17.93
C GLU A 139 -10.18 7.88 17.71
N ASN A 140 -10.17 8.48 16.51
CA ASN A 140 -9.38 9.67 16.25
C ASN A 140 -9.75 10.86 17.15
N GLN A 141 -11.04 11.06 17.41
CA GLN A 141 -11.51 12.11 18.30
C GLN A 141 -10.97 11.95 19.74
N LYS A 142 -10.91 10.71 20.24
CA LYS A 142 -10.32 10.43 21.57
C LYS A 142 -8.83 10.79 21.62
N ILE A 143 -8.10 10.53 20.54
CA ILE A 143 -6.68 10.88 20.44
C ILE A 143 -6.50 12.40 20.47
N ILE A 144 -7.31 13.15 19.72
CA ILE A 144 -7.30 14.63 19.73
C ILE A 144 -7.51 15.16 21.16
N GLU A 145 -8.50 14.62 21.88
CA GLU A 145 -8.81 15.03 23.25
C GLU A 145 -7.69 14.72 24.25
N ASN A 146 -6.92 13.65 24.03
CA ASN A 146 -5.77 13.32 24.85
C ASN A 146 -4.57 14.23 24.57
N LEU A 147 -4.34 14.58 23.30
CA LEU A 147 -3.29 15.52 22.92
C LEU A 147 -3.56 16.93 23.48
N ALA A 148 -4.82 17.38 23.49
CA ALA A 148 -5.20 18.69 24.03
C ALA A 148 -5.02 18.84 25.55
N LYS A 149 -4.83 17.73 26.28
CA LYS A 149 -4.61 17.73 27.75
C LYS A 149 -3.14 17.75 28.14
N THR A 150 -2.23 17.62 27.18
CA THR A 150 -0.77 17.55 27.39
C THR A 150 -0.13 18.90 27.14
#